data_AF-U6ECY7-F1
#
_entry.id   AF-U6ECY7-F1
#
_cell.length_a   1.000
_cell.length_b   1.000
_cell.length_c   1.000
_cell.angle_alpha   90.00
_cell.angle_beta   90.00
_cell.angle_gamma   90.00
#
_symmetry.space_group_name_H-M   'P 1'
#
loop_
_entity.id
_entity.type
_entity.pdbx_description
1 polymer ?
#
loop_
_entity_poly.entity_id
_entity_poly.type
_entity_poly.pdbx_seq_one_letter_code
_entity_poly.pdbx_strand_id
1 'polypeptide(L)' 'MKCQNCGHDNDIDATFCEKCGSPLERRSHYRRPPRDVEKTGMSTNTKVLSLQS' A
#
# COMPACT_ATOMS: atom_id res chain seq x y z
N MET A 1 -13.79 -14.00 11.27
CA MET A 1 -12.84 -14.27 10.16
C MET A 1 -11.83 -15.32 10.56
N LYS A 2 -11.70 -16.41 9.80
CA LYS A 2 -10.74 -17.48 10.10
C LYS A 2 -9.34 -17.14 9.60
N CYS A 3 -8.35 -17.24 10.48
CA CYS A 3 -6.94 -17.02 10.14
C CYS A 3 -6.44 -18.16 9.24
N GLN A 4 -5.89 -17.82 8.08
CA GLN A 4 -5.31 -18.81 7.17
C GLN A 4 -3.98 -19.40 7.65
N ASN A 5 -3.28 -18.70 8.57
CA ASN A 5 -1.99 -19.16 9.09
C ASN A 5 -2.15 -20.18 10.23
N CYS A 6 -3.04 -19.92 11.20
CA CYS A 6 -3.17 -20.76 12.39
C CYS A 6 -4.57 -21.37 12.61
N GLY A 7 -5.54 -21.03 11.76
CA GLY A 7 -6.90 -21.56 11.83
C GLY A 7 -7.80 -20.95 12.90
N HIS A 8 -7.33 -19.96 13.68
CA HIS A 8 -8.13 -19.33 14.72
C HIS A 8 -9.26 -18.47 14.14
N ASP A 9 -10.44 -18.51 14.77
CA ASP A 9 -11.57 -17.66 14.45
C ASP A 9 -11.43 -16.31 15.17
N ASN A 10 -11.25 -15.24 14.39
CA ASN A 10 -11.09 -13.87 14.87
C ASN A 10 -12.36 -13.08 14.58
N ASP A 11 -12.47 -11.87 15.14
CA ASP A 11 -13.53 -10.93 14.77
C ASP A 11 -13.45 -10.53 13.27
N ILE A 12 -14.56 -10.08 12.69
CA ILE A 12 -14.59 -9.60 11.29
C ILE A 12 -13.85 -8.26 11.13
N ASP A 13 -13.77 -7.50 12.22
CA ASP A 13 -13.12 -6.21 12.31
C ASP A 13 -11.68 -6.29 12.87
N ALA A 14 -11.09 -7.47 13.00
CA ALA A 14 -9.69 -7.65 13.38
C ALA A 14 -8.71 -7.40 12.22
N THR A 15 -7.63 -6.63 12.46
CA THR A 15 -6.55 -6.42 11.45
C THR A 15 -5.52 -7.54 11.48
N PHE A 16 -5.28 -8.10 12.67
CA PHE A 16 -4.30 -9.15 12.93
C PHE A 16 -4.96 -10.27 13.72
N CYS A 17 -4.43 -11.47 13.59
CA CYS A 17 -4.89 -12.63 14.34
C CYS A 17 -4.54 -12.46 15.82
N GLU A 18 -5.52 -12.52 16.71
CA GLU A 18 -5.34 -12.37 18.16
C GLU A 18 -4.52 -13.51 18.76
N LYS A 19 -4.43 -14.64 18.05
CA LYS A 19 -3.72 -15.83 18.51
C LYS A 19 -2.28 -15.94 18.00
N CYS A 20 -1.98 -15.53 16.77
CA CYS A 20 -0.64 -15.70 16.18
C CYS A 20 -0.03 -14.41 15.62
N GLY A 21 -0.75 -13.28 15.63
CA GLY A 21 -0.29 -12.00 15.12
C GLY A 21 -0.23 -11.87 13.60
N SER A 22 -0.56 -12.93 12.83
CA SER A 22 -0.56 -12.85 11.37
C SER A 22 -1.60 -11.83 10.86
N PRO A 23 -1.30 -11.03 9.83
CA PRO A 23 -2.25 -10.10 9.25
C PRO A 23 -3.45 -10.87 8.67
N LEU A 24 -4.65 -10.36 8.91
CA LEU A 24 -5.87 -10.88 8.34
C LEU A 24 -6.19 -10.10 7.06
N GLU A 25 -6.31 -10.78 5.93
CA GLU A 25 -6.82 -10.19 4.69
C GLU A 25 -8.29 -9.78 4.86
N ARG A 26 -8.51 -8.60 5.41
CA ARG A 26 -9.82 -7.96 5.28
C ARG A 26 -10.06 -7.80 3.79
N ARG A 27 -11.14 -8.43 3.29
CA ARG A 27 -11.72 -8.08 1.99
C ARG A 27 -12.24 -6.66 2.11
N SER A 28 -11.32 -5.71 1.98
CA SER A 28 -11.60 -4.31 2.07
C SER A 28 -12.38 -3.95 0.82
N HIS A 29 -13.71 -3.90 0.95
CA HIS A 29 -14.54 -3.08 0.08
C HIS A 29 -14.18 -1.59 0.23
N TYR A 30 -13.32 -1.24 1.18
CA TYR A 30 -12.55 0.00 1.23
C TYR A 30 -11.15 -0.15 0.62
N ARG A 31 -11.01 -0.88 -0.50
CA ARG A 31 -10.02 -0.43 -1.48
C ARG A 31 -10.47 0.97 -1.85
N ARG A 32 -9.89 1.99 -1.20
CA ARG A 32 -9.76 3.28 -1.87
C ARG A 32 -9.23 2.90 -3.26
N PRO A 33 -9.93 3.23 -4.36
CA PRO A 33 -9.34 3.03 -5.66
C PRO A 33 -7.95 3.68 -5.61
N PRO A 34 -6.90 3.06 -6.16
CA PRO A 34 -5.62 3.73 -6.32
C PRO A 34 -5.95 5.07 -6.95
N ARG A 35 -5.78 6.17 -6.21
CA ARG A 35 -5.68 7.48 -6.84
C ARG A 35 -4.36 7.39 -7.57
N ASP A 36 -4.43 7.00 -8.83
CA ASP A 36 -3.58 7.55 -9.89
C ASP A 36 -2.21 7.94 -9.33
N VAL A 37 -1.40 6.90 -9.04
CA VAL A 37 0.04 7.06 -9.17
C VAL A 37 0.27 7.18 -10.67
N GLU A 38 -0.01 8.36 -11.22
CA GLU A 38 0.38 8.80 -12.55
C GLU A 38 1.90 8.92 -12.52
N LYS A 39 2.53 7.76 -12.61
CA LYS A 39 3.96 7.57 -12.75
C LYS A 39 4.33 7.93 -14.19
N THR A 40 4.20 9.19 -14.57
CA THR A 40 4.86 9.70 -15.77
C THR A 40 6.09 10.49 -15.33
N GLY A 41 7.25 9.88 -15.54
CA GLY A 41 8.53 10.54 -15.38
C GLY A 41 8.61 11.71 -16.35
N MET A 42 9.02 12.88 -15.86
CA MET A 42 9.45 13.98 -16.72
C MET A 42 10.96 14.15 -16.62
N SER A 43 11.55 13.79 -17.75
CA SER A 43 12.96 13.72 -18.09
C SER A 43 13.68 15.06 -17.91
N THR A 44 14.88 14.97 -17.33
CA THR A 44 16.09 15.76 -17.59
C THR A 44 15.94 17.09 -18.33
N ASN A 45 16.27 18.20 -17.66
CA ASN A 45 16.98 19.30 -18.33
C ASN A 45 17.98 19.98 -17.39
N THR A 46 19.14 19.33 -17.20
CA THR A 46 20.34 20.03 -16.75
C THR A 46 20.95 20.69 -17.97
N LYS A 47 20.55 21.93 -18.26
CA LYS A 47 21.35 22.85 -19.09
C LYS A 47 21.86 23.95 -18.20
N VAL A 48 23.06 23.73 -17.66
CA VAL A 48 23.98 24.81 -17.30
C VAL A 48 24.25 25.62 -18.58
N LEU A 49 23.74 26.85 -18.65
CA LEU A 49 24.12 27.81 -19.69
C LEU A 49 24.77 29.01 -19.01
N SER A 50 25.99 29.25 -19.48
CA SER A 50 27.06 30.09 -18.95
C SER A 50 26.69 31.55 -18.74
N LEU A 51 27.39 32.17 -17.76
CA LEU A 51 27.60 33.61 -17.64
C LEU A 51 27.88 34.22 -19.03
N GLN A 52 27.19 35.31 -19.35
CA GLN A 52 27.67 36.26 -20.34
C GLN A 52 27.85 37.62 -19.66
N SER A 53 28.92 38.27 -20.11
CA SER A 53 29.73 39.31 -19.48
C SER A 53 29.04 40.61 -19.13
#